data_AF-A0A2D7XAM2-F1
#
_entry.id   AF-A0A2D7XAM2-F1
#
_cell.length_a   1.000
_cell.length_b   1.000
_cell.length_c   1.000
_cell.angle_alpha   90.00
_cell.angle_beta   90.00
_cell.angle_gamma   90.00
#
_symmetry.space_group_name_H-M   'P 1'
#
loop_
_entity.id
_entity.type
_entity.pdbx_description
1 polymer ?
#
loop_
_entity_poly.entity_id
_entity_poly.type
_entity_poly.pdbx_seq_one_letter_code
_entity_poly.pdbx_strand_id
1 'polypeptide(L)'
;MARLKSPLPPQILRGNAVEECVCRVLRESPTLMAADSRSSMTSPLAEDGSPDWDSQDFWIGPGLSPLDSSSVPDDRESLHSWASSRAEAHFDRCWESAIADWESSPNKIGSADDIDKQEGRDMVEAAINLHLDEVQSCMESGGGPTLDDWRSGKREDWPAPDGFPRQWDEPHPAAGSGPITWAEAWEVARPWFVDPDAKSFTQTSAHPGEWFQGEYDMVYRWSGTPKIVDLKASIGKGDRSGDYLDQLRMYAWLWWETHDREEQVEGLEIWYLGTGTVKQVTLPSEEEMAALDSELEGLYGKIHSRDPSIEECPPEPSPLRFFERGGVPADTPVHADERARCTRCDYRGICDGSDHDIELPLETRVERFGHAWP
;
A
#
# COMPACT_ATOMS: atom_id res chain seq x y z
N MET A 1 26.62 13.47 -6.21
CA MET A 1 26.89 12.11 -6.72
C MET A 1 25.57 11.58 -7.28
N ALA A 2 25.51 11.16 -8.55
CA ALA A 2 24.30 10.58 -9.10
C ALA A 2 24.15 9.16 -8.52
N ARG A 3 23.05 8.89 -7.80
CA ARG A 3 22.73 7.53 -7.33
C ARG A 3 22.12 6.76 -8.49
N LEU A 4 22.61 5.54 -8.74
CA LEU A 4 21.98 4.62 -9.69
C LEU A 4 20.61 4.23 -9.14
N LYS A 5 19.54 4.69 -9.80
CA LYS A 5 18.17 4.32 -9.44
C LYS A 5 17.72 3.17 -10.33
N SER A 6 16.95 2.25 -9.76
CA SER A 6 16.37 1.13 -10.51
C SER A 6 15.36 1.65 -11.56
N PRO A 7 15.22 0.94 -12.69
CA PRO A 7 14.18 1.22 -13.66
C PRO A 7 12.78 1.16 -13.03
N LEU A 8 11.88 2.02 -13.51
CA LEU A 8 10.48 2.07 -13.10
C LEU A 8 9.60 1.54 -14.24
N PRO A 9 9.17 0.26 -14.17
CA PRO A 9 8.35 -0.34 -15.21
C PRO A 9 6.86 0.06 -15.04
N PRO A 10 6.03 -0.07 -16.08
CA PRO A 10 4.65 0.40 -16.07
C PRO A 10 3.75 -0.34 -15.06
N GLN A 11 4.15 -1.50 -14.53
CA GLN A 11 3.38 -2.16 -13.46
C GLN A 11 3.30 -1.33 -12.18
N ILE A 12 4.24 -0.38 -11.95
CA ILE A 12 4.18 0.55 -10.81
C ILE A 12 3.00 1.52 -10.96
N LEU A 13 2.75 2.02 -12.17
CA LEU A 13 1.59 2.86 -12.48
C LEU A 13 0.29 2.14 -12.11
N ARG A 14 0.14 0.88 -12.55
CA ARG A 14 -1.06 0.08 -12.22
C ARG A 14 -1.21 -0.07 -10.71
N GLY A 15 -0.12 -0.32 -9.99
CA GLY A 15 -0.09 -0.35 -8.52
C GLY A 15 -0.66 0.92 -7.91
N ASN A 16 -0.02 2.05 -8.20
CA ASN A 16 -0.39 3.35 -7.65
C ASN A 16 -1.84 3.73 -7.99
N ALA A 17 -2.28 3.52 -9.23
CA ALA A 17 -3.64 3.86 -9.65
C ALA A 17 -4.71 3.02 -8.94
N VAL A 18 -4.46 1.71 -8.76
CA VAL A 18 -5.39 0.81 -8.08
C VAL A 18 -5.47 1.15 -6.60
N GLU A 19 -4.33 1.31 -5.94
CA GLU A 19 -4.24 1.66 -4.52
C GLU A 19 -4.93 3.00 -4.22
N GLU A 20 -4.61 4.05 -4.98
CA GLU A 20 -5.24 5.37 -4.81
C GLU A 20 -6.76 5.30 -4.99
N CYS A 21 -7.24 4.57 -6.01
CA CYS A 21 -8.67 4.40 -6.25
C CYS A 21 -9.36 3.68 -5.08
N VAL A 22 -8.76 2.61 -4.57
CA VAL A 22 -9.29 1.87 -3.42
C VAL A 22 -9.34 2.76 -2.19
N CYS A 23 -8.26 3.46 -1.85
CA CYS A 23 -8.22 4.38 -0.71
C CYS A 23 -9.27 5.49 -0.83
N ARG A 24 -9.53 6.01 -2.04
CA ARG A 24 -10.61 7.00 -2.27
C ARG A 24 -11.99 6.42 -2.00
N VAL A 25 -12.27 5.19 -2.45
CA VAL A 25 -13.55 4.51 -2.19
C VAL A 25 -13.72 4.24 -0.69
N LEU A 26 -12.70 3.66 -0.04
CA LEU A 26 -12.74 3.34 1.39
C LEU A 26 -12.88 4.59 2.27
N ARG A 27 -12.37 5.74 1.81
CA ARG A 27 -12.55 7.02 2.50
C ARG A 27 -13.99 7.53 2.49
N GLU A 28 -14.82 7.10 1.55
CA GLU A 28 -16.16 7.64 1.42
C GLU A 28 -17.17 6.89 2.30
N SER A 29 -18.27 7.58 2.63
CA SER A 29 -19.31 7.03 3.51
C SER A 29 -20.57 6.69 2.72
N PRO A 30 -21.10 5.46 2.81
CA PRO A 30 -22.38 5.10 2.20
C PRO A 30 -23.57 5.83 2.82
N THR A 31 -23.41 6.45 4.00
CA THR A 31 -24.44 7.27 4.64
C THR A 31 -24.39 8.73 4.20
N LEU A 32 -23.26 9.22 3.70
CA LEU A 32 -23.07 10.63 3.35
C LEU A 32 -22.95 10.88 1.85
N MET A 33 -22.60 9.86 1.07
CA MET A 33 -22.32 10.00 -0.36
C MET A 33 -23.16 9.06 -1.21
N ALA A 34 -23.96 9.64 -2.10
CA ALA A 34 -24.72 8.87 -3.08
C ALA A 34 -23.77 8.16 -4.06
N ALA A 35 -24.18 6.98 -4.55
CA ALA A 35 -23.40 6.18 -5.49
C ALA A 35 -22.98 6.97 -6.74
N ASP A 36 -23.86 7.83 -7.26
CA ASP A 36 -23.68 8.65 -8.46
C ASP A 36 -23.06 10.04 -8.19
N SER A 37 -22.62 10.31 -6.96
CA SER A 37 -22.01 11.58 -6.60
C SER A 37 -20.75 11.86 -7.45
N ARG A 38 -20.59 13.10 -7.90
CA ARG A 38 -19.35 13.55 -8.57
C ARG A 38 -18.35 14.19 -7.61
N SER A 39 -18.75 14.36 -6.36
CA SER A 39 -17.91 14.90 -5.30
C SER A 39 -17.03 13.80 -4.72
N SER A 40 -16.05 14.19 -3.90
CA SER A 40 -15.28 13.28 -3.06
C SER A 40 -15.05 13.90 -1.69
N MET A 41 -14.80 13.07 -0.68
CA MET A 41 -14.45 13.53 0.68
C MET A 41 -12.98 13.91 0.76
N THR A 42 -12.55 14.89 -0.05
CA THR A 42 -11.17 15.38 -0.07
C THR A 42 -10.73 15.89 1.29
N SER A 43 -9.51 15.55 1.69
CA SER A 43 -8.91 16.00 2.95
C SER A 43 -8.18 17.33 2.76
N PRO A 44 -8.30 18.28 3.71
CA PRO A 44 -7.46 19.47 3.69
C PRO A 44 -6.00 19.08 3.93
N LEU A 45 -5.08 19.80 3.30
CA LEU A 45 -3.63 19.54 3.39
C LEU A 45 -2.91 20.71 4.05
N ALA A 46 -1.93 20.39 4.88
CA ALA A 46 -0.97 21.33 5.45
C ALA A 46 0.06 21.78 4.38
N GLU A 47 0.94 22.71 4.75
CA GLU A 47 1.93 23.30 3.82
C GLU A 47 2.93 22.26 3.25
N ASP A 48 3.25 21.23 4.03
CA ASP A 48 4.15 20.14 3.61
C ASP A 48 3.46 19.08 2.73
N GLY A 49 2.12 19.12 2.65
CA GLY A 49 1.29 18.20 1.91
C GLY A 49 0.78 17.01 2.71
N SER A 50 0.98 16.95 4.03
CA SER A 50 0.26 16.00 4.90
C SER A 50 -1.20 16.43 5.07
N PRO A 51 -2.12 15.53 5.49
CA PRO A 51 -3.45 15.97 5.91
C PRO A 51 -3.35 16.94 7.08
N ASP A 52 -4.17 17.99 7.07
CA ASP A 52 -4.23 19.01 8.11
C ASP A 52 -5.10 18.53 9.29
N TRP A 53 -4.58 17.55 10.02
CA TRP A 53 -5.28 16.84 11.10
C TRP A 53 -5.77 17.74 12.23
N ASP A 54 -5.05 18.84 12.47
CA ASP A 54 -5.31 19.78 13.57
C ASP A 54 -6.27 20.92 13.17
N SER A 55 -6.52 21.08 11.88
CA SER A 55 -7.55 22.00 11.40
C SER A 55 -8.94 21.39 11.52
N GLN A 56 -9.88 22.21 12.00
CA GLN A 56 -11.32 21.90 11.96
C GLN A 56 -11.97 22.37 10.67
N ASP A 57 -11.26 23.16 9.86
CA ASP A 57 -11.78 23.78 8.65
C ASP A 57 -11.57 22.88 7.42
N PHE A 58 -12.45 23.03 6.44
CA PHE A 58 -12.36 22.44 5.09
C PHE A 58 -12.45 20.90 4.98
N TRP A 59 -12.57 20.18 6.10
CA TRP A 59 -13.02 18.79 6.08
C TRP A 59 -14.43 18.68 5.52
N ILE A 60 -14.63 17.79 4.55
CA ILE A 60 -15.90 17.66 3.83
C ILE A 60 -16.97 16.99 4.70
N GLY A 61 -16.60 15.95 5.47
CA GLY A 61 -17.51 15.13 6.28
C GLY A 61 -18.46 15.94 7.17
N PRO A 62 -17.96 16.85 8.03
CA PRO A 62 -18.80 17.69 8.89
C PRO A 62 -19.83 18.56 8.16
N GLY A 63 -19.59 18.87 6.87
CA GLY A 63 -20.50 19.67 6.04
C GLY A 63 -21.58 18.88 5.32
N LEU A 64 -21.53 17.54 5.34
CA LEU A 64 -22.49 16.68 4.66
C LEU A 64 -23.70 16.36 5.56
N SER A 65 -24.87 16.28 4.94
CA SER A 65 -26.08 15.75 5.58
C SER A 65 -26.24 14.28 5.22
N PRO A 66 -26.73 13.44 6.15
CA PRO A 66 -27.05 12.05 5.85
C PRO A 66 -28.03 11.93 4.68
N LEU A 67 -27.82 10.91 3.85
CA LEU A 67 -28.75 10.52 2.82
C LEU A 67 -30.08 10.03 3.43
N ASP A 68 -31.13 9.98 2.61
CA ASP A 68 -32.36 9.30 2.99
C ASP A 68 -32.04 7.82 3.27
N SER A 69 -32.62 7.27 4.34
CA SER A 69 -32.36 5.88 4.76
C SER A 69 -32.66 4.86 3.67
N SER A 70 -33.58 5.14 2.75
CA SER A 70 -33.89 4.25 1.61
C SER A 70 -32.79 4.21 0.54
N SER A 71 -31.84 5.14 0.59
CA SER A 71 -30.69 5.21 -0.32
C SER A 71 -29.40 4.67 0.30
N VAL A 72 -29.40 4.37 1.60
CA VAL A 72 -28.26 3.78 2.30
C VAL A 72 -28.27 2.26 2.08
N PRO A 73 -27.17 1.65 1.63
CA PRO A 73 -27.06 0.20 1.50
C PRO A 73 -27.37 -0.55 2.79
N ASP A 74 -28.20 -1.59 2.71
CA ASP A 74 -28.65 -2.40 3.83
C ASP A 74 -28.31 -3.89 3.69
N ASP A 75 -27.59 -4.26 2.63
CA ASP A 75 -27.03 -5.59 2.42
C ASP A 75 -25.68 -5.54 1.67
N ARG A 76 -25.01 -6.70 1.57
CA ARG A 76 -23.71 -6.82 0.89
C ARG A 76 -23.79 -6.41 -0.59
N GLU A 77 -24.88 -6.76 -1.28
CA GLU A 77 -25.01 -6.55 -2.72
C GLU A 77 -25.21 -5.06 -3.05
N SER A 78 -26.06 -4.38 -2.30
CA SER A 78 -26.27 -2.93 -2.39
C SER A 78 -25.02 -2.16 -1.99
N LEU A 79 -24.27 -2.60 -0.98
CA LEU A 79 -23.02 -1.95 -0.57
C LEU A 79 -21.91 -2.14 -1.59
N HIS A 80 -21.79 -3.33 -2.18
CA HIS A 80 -20.92 -3.58 -3.33
C HIS A 80 -21.29 -2.67 -4.49
N SER A 81 -22.57 -2.62 -4.88
CA SER A 81 -23.05 -1.78 -5.98
C SER A 81 -22.73 -0.30 -5.76
N TRP A 82 -22.89 0.18 -4.53
CA TRP A 82 -22.48 1.53 -4.13
C TRP A 82 -20.96 1.72 -4.29
N ALA A 83 -20.14 0.85 -3.69
CA ALA A 83 -18.68 0.95 -3.71
C ALA A 83 -18.10 0.87 -5.13
N SER A 84 -18.59 -0.04 -5.98
CA SER A 84 -18.22 -0.13 -7.40
C SER A 84 -18.58 1.16 -8.15
N SER A 85 -19.74 1.76 -7.86
CA SER A 85 -20.13 3.05 -8.46
C SER A 85 -19.19 4.19 -8.03
N ARG A 86 -18.73 4.17 -6.77
CA ARG A 86 -17.71 5.11 -6.28
C ARG A 86 -16.36 4.87 -6.96
N ALA A 87 -15.95 3.62 -7.14
CA ALA A 87 -14.73 3.28 -7.88
C ALA A 87 -14.76 3.82 -9.31
N GLU A 88 -15.88 3.65 -10.01
CA GLU A 88 -16.08 4.19 -11.36
C GLU A 88 -15.94 5.72 -11.40
N ALA A 89 -16.40 6.42 -10.36
CA ALA A 89 -16.25 7.87 -10.26
C ALA A 89 -14.80 8.34 -10.08
N HIS A 90 -13.91 7.49 -9.56
CA HIS A 90 -12.52 7.84 -9.26
C HIS A 90 -11.49 7.28 -10.24
N PHE A 91 -11.73 6.09 -10.78
CA PHE A 91 -10.69 5.27 -11.40
C PHE A 91 -9.98 5.97 -12.56
N ASP A 92 -10.72 6.61 -13.46
CA ASP A 92 -10.12 7.25 -14.63
C ASP A 92 -9.13 8.35 -14.23
N ARG A 93 -9.46 9.15 -13.22
CA ARG A 93 -8.57 10.19 -12.69
C ARG A 93 -7.32 9.59 -12.03
N CYS A 94 -7.48 8.53 -11.22
CA CYS A 94 -6.35 7.87 -10.56
C CYS A 94 -5.40 7.26 -11.60
N TRP A 95 -5.95 6.62 -12.64
CA TRP A 95 -5.19 6.05 -13.73
C TRP A 95 -4.40 7.11 -14.52
N GLU A 96 -5.06 8.22 -14.87
CA GLU A 96 -4.42 9.33 -15.60
C GLU A 96 -3.34 10.02 -14.77
N SER A 97 -3.56 10.20 -13.46
CA SER A 97 -2.55 10.75 -12.54
C SER A 97 -1.32 9.84 -12.46
N ALA A 98 -1.54 8.53 -12.27
CA ALA A 98 -0.45 7.56 -12.21
C ALA A 98 0.35 7.50 -13.53
N ILE A 99 -0.31 7.65 -14.69
CA ILE A 99 0.38 7.79 -15.99
C ILE A 99 1.28 9.02 -15.95
N ALA A 100 0.73 10.19 -15.60
CA ALA A 100 1.47 11.45 -15.60
C ALA A 100 2.69 11.41 -14.67
N ASP A 101 2.52 10.85 -13.47
CA ASP A 101 3.61 10.70 -12.49
C ASP A 101 4.70 9.76 -13.01
N TRP A 102 4.32 8.59 -13.55
CA TRP A 102 5.28 7.65 -14.14
C TRP A 102 6.00 8.25 -15.35
N GLU A 103 5.28 8.97 -16.21
CA GLU A 103 5.86 9.63 -17.38
C GLU A 103 6.83 10.75 -17.02
N SER A 104 6.64 11.40 -15.87
CA SER A 104 7.55 12.42 -15.37
C SER A 104 8.88 11.83 -14.85
N SER A 105 8.90 10.53 -14.54
CA SER A 105 10.06 9.88 -13.93
C SER A 105 11.22 9.69 -14.93
N PRO A 106 12.45 10.11 -14.60
CA PRO A 106 13.61 9.89 -15.46
C PRO A 106 14.03 8.42 -15.55
N ASN A 107 13.53 7.55 -14.67
CA ASN A 107 13.88 6.13 -14.65
C ASN A 107 12.83 5.24 -15.32
N LYS A 108 11.79 5.82 -15.93
CA LYS A 108 10.74 5.04 -16.56
C LYS A 108 11.29 4.18 -17.70
N ILE A 109 10.79 2.94 -17.80
CA ILE A 109 11.11 2.02 -18.90
C ILE A 109 9.85 1.36 -19.43
N GLY A 110 9.81 1.05 -20.73
CA GLY A 110 8.62 0.47 -21.36
C GLY A 110 7.60 1.52 -21.78
N SER A 111 6.35 1.10 -21.94
CA SER A 111 5.22 1.92 -22.37
C SER A 111 4.06 1.85 -21.37
N ALA A 112 3.29 2.93 -21.23
CA ALA A 112 2.02 2.88 -20.51
C ALA A 112 1.01 1.92 -21.17
N ASP A 113 1.17 1.63 -22.47
CA ASP A 113 0.34 0.65 -23.20
C ASP A 113 0.68 -0.81 -22.84
N ASP A 114 1.74 -1.07 -22.07
CA ASP A 114 2.13 -2.42 -21.64
C ASP A 114 1.27 -2.95 -20.48
N ILE A 115 0.35 -2.12 -19.95
CA ILE A 115 -0.60 -2.47 -18.90
C ILE A 115 -2.04 -2.25 -19.39
N ASP A 116 -2.94 -3.11 -18.95
CA ASP A 116 -4.35 -3.01 -19.31
C ASP A 116 -5.11 -2.21 -18.24
N LYS A 117 -5.78 -1.14 -18.70
CA LYS A 117 -6.64 -0.30 -17.85
C LYS A 117 -7.81 -1.10 -17.27
N GLN A 118 -8.37 -2.05 -18.01
CA GLN A 118 -9.45 -2.91 -17.52
C GLN A 118 -8.96 -3.85 -16.43
N GLU A 119 -7.74 -4.41 -16.56
CA GLU A 119 -7.13 -5.21 -15.49
C GLU A 119 -7.02 -4.41 -14.19
N GLY A 120 -6.67 -3.12 -14.28
CA GLY A 120 -6.68 -2.21 -13.12
C GLY A 120 -8.07 -2.07 -12.49
N ARG A 121 -9.13 -1.92 -13.29
CA ARG A 121 -10.52 -1.85 -12.78
C ARG A 121 -10.92 -3.13 -12.07
N ASP A 122 -10.63 -4.28 -12.68
CA ASP A 122 -10.92 -5.59 -12.11
C ASP A 122 -10.19 -5.80 -10.76
N MET A 123 -8.96 -5.26 -10.62
CA MET A 123 -8.22 -5.27 -9.36
C MET A 123 -8.84 -4.38 -8.27
N VAL A 124 -9.42 -3.23 -8.64
CA VAL A 124 -10.18 -2.39 -7.69
C VAL A 124 -11.44 -3.11 -7.21
N GLU A 125 -12.18 -3.75 -8.11
CA GLU A 125 -13.34 -4.57 -7.74
C GLU A 125 -12.96 -5.74 -6.84
N ALA A 126 -11.80 -6.37 -7.08
CA ALA A 126 -11.27 -7.40 -6.20
C ALA A 126 -10.96 -6.86 -4.79
N ALA A 127 -10.36 -5.67 -4.69
CA ALA A 127 -10.07 -5.03 -3.40
C ALA A 127 -11.36 -4.68 -2.64
N ILE A 128 -12.38 -4.17 -3.33
CA ILE A 128 -13.70 -3.88 -2.74
C ILE A 128 -14.33 -5.17 -2.19
N ASN A 129 -14.28 -6.27 -2.94
CA ASN A 129 -14.81 -7.55 -2.47
C ASN A 129 -14.08 -8.08 -1.23
N LEU A 130 -12.75 -7.96 -1.19
CA LEU A 130 -11.96 -8.33 -0.02
C LEU A 130 -12.28 -7.43 1.19
N HIS A 131 -12.48 -6.13 0.99
CA HIS A 131 -12.94 -5.24 2.06
C HIS A 131 -14.36 -5.59 2.53
N LEU A 132 -15.28 -5.97 1.62
CA LEU A 132 -16.62 -6.42 2.02
C LEU A 132 -16.59 -7.71 2.86
N ASP A 133 -15.55 -8.54 2.72
CA ASP A 133 -15.34 -9.68 3.61
C ASP A 133 -14.98 -9.22 5.03
N GLU A 134 -14.21 -8.14 5.18
CA GLU A 134 -13.96 -7.48 6.48
C GLU A 134 -15.22 -6.86 7.06
N VAL A 135 -16.00 -6.14 6.23
CA VAL A 135 -17.29 -5.56 6.64
C VAL A 135 -18.25 -6.63 7.13
N GLN A 136 -18.36 -7.74 6.38
CA GLN A 136 -19.20 -8.86 6.77
C GLN A 136 -18.71 -9.50 8.07
N SER A 137 -17.41 -9.71 8.22
CA SER A 137 -16.82 -10.28 9.45
C SER A 137 -17.05 -9.37 10.66
N CYS A 138 -16.94 -8.05 10.47
CA CYS A 138 -17.26 -7.03 11.47
C CYS A 138 -18.74 -7.11 11.86
N MET A 139 -19.64 -7.17 10.88
CA MET A 139 -21.08 -7.29 11.12
C MET A 139 -21.45 -8.58 11.87
N GLU A 140 -20.90 -9.72 11.45
CA GLU A 140 -21.12 -11.03 12.08
C GLU A 140 -20.56 -11.10 13.51
N SER A 141 -19.52 -10.31 13.80
CA SER A 141 -18.93 -10.14 15.13
C SER A 141 -19.63 -9.06 15.97
N GLY A 142 -20.74 -8.49 15.48
CA GLY A 142 -21.50 -7.46 16.20
C GLY A 142 -20.79 -6.10 16.28
N GLY A 143 -19.90 -5.80 15.34
CA GLY A 143 -19.13 -4.54 15.27
C GLY A 143 -17.82 -4.53 16.02
N GLY A 144 -17.44 -5.64 16.65
CA GLY A 144 -16.22 -5.73 17.43
C GLY A 144 -16.31 -4.98 18.78
N PRO A 145 -15.21 -4.98 19.56
CA PRO A 145 -15.21 -4.48 20.93
C PRO A 145 -15.32 -2.95 21.03
N THR A 146 -15.08 -2.21 19.95
CA THR A 146 -15.03 -0.74 19.93
C THR A 146 -16.29 -0.07 19.40
N LEU A 147 -17.33 -0.83 18.99
CA LEU A 147 -18.55 -0.29 18.37
C LEU A 147 -19.24 0.78 19.23
N ASP A 148 -19.43 0.51 20.53
CA ASP A 148 -20.15 1.45 21.42
C ASP A 148 -19.34 2.75 21.63
N ASP A 149 -18.01 2.62 21.71
CA ASP A 149 -17.10 3.77 21.76
C ASP A 149 -17.21 4.59 20.48
N TRP A 150 -17.16 3.95 19.30
CA TRP A 150 -17.32 4.61 18.01
C TRP A 150 -18.69 5.29 17.87
N ARG A 151 -19.78 4.63 18.27
CA ARG A 151 -21.14 5.21 18.28
C ARG A 151 -21.27 6.43 19.18
N SER A 152 -20.45 6.51 20.23
CA SER A 152 -20.43 7.68 21.11
C SER A 152 -19.64 8.87 20.55
N GLY A 153 -19.00 8.71 19.38
CA GLY A 153 -18.14 9.71 18.77
C GLY A 153 -16.68 9.63 19.23
N LYS A 154 -16.28 8.60 19.99
CA LYS A 154 -14.88 8.43 20.39
C LYS A 154 -14.05 8.04 19.17
N ARG A 155 -12.96 8.77 18.95
CA ARG A 155 -12.01 8.54 17.86
C ARG A 155 -10.65 8.16 18.41
N GLU A 156 -9.91 7.38 17.65
CA GLU A 156 -8.51 7.06 17.94
C GLU A 156 -7.62 8.27 17.64
N ASP A 157 -6.40 8.29 18.20
CA ASP A 157 -5.44 9.37 17.94
C ASP A 157 -5.05 9.45 16.46
N TRP A 158 -5.03 8.31 15.78
CA TRP A 158 -4.85 8.20 14.33
C TRP A 158 -6.09 7.52 13.74
N PRO A 159 -7.18 8.26 13.50
CA PRO A 159 -8.40 7.67 12.96
C PRO A 159 -8.19 7.28 11.49
N ALA A 160 -8.97 6.30 11.02
CA ALA A 160 -9.01 5.99 9.60
C ALA A 160 -9.45 7.23 8.79
N PRO A 161 -8.90 7.47 7.58
CA PRO A 161 -9.36 8.57 6.74
C PRO A 161 -10.85 8.41 6.42
N ASP A 162 -11.68 9.30 6.96
CA ASP A 162 -13.14 9.31 6.77
C ASP A 162 -13.70 10.66 6.35
N GLY A 163 -12.80 11.59 6.01
CA GLY A 163 -13.15 12.96 5.65
C GLY A 163 -13.65 13.80 6.83
N PHE A 164 -13.46 13.34 8.07
CA PHE A 164 -13.63 14.13 9.28
C PHE A 164 -12.27 14.49 9.89
N PRO A 165 -12.19 15.61 10.65
CA PRO A 165 -10.99 15.98 11.37
C PRO A 165 -10.61 14.90 12.40
N ARG A 166 -9.33 14.90 12.81
CA ARG A 166 -8.83 14.00 13.84
C ARG A 166 -9.63 14.16 15.14
N GLN A 167 -9.78 15.40 15.58
CA GLN A 167 -10.64 15.75 16.71
C GLN A 167 -12.03 16.10 16.20
N TRP A 168 -13.02 15.30 16.58
CA TRP A 168 -14.42 15.49 16.24
C TRP A 168 -15.28 14.99 17.39
N ASP A 169 -16.10 15.86 17.97
CA ASP A 169 -16.79 15.61 19.25
C ASP A 169 -18.22 15.06 19.08
N GLU A 170 -18.66 14.82 17.84
CA GLU A 170 -20.00 14.32 17.53
C GLU A 170 -19.92 12.88 16.99
N PRO A 171 -20.94 12.04 17.27
CA PRO A 171 -21.06 10.72 16.64
C PRO A 171 -21.01 10.80 15.11
N HIS A 172 -20.41 9.78 14.48
CA HIS A 172 -20.48 9.65 13.02
C HIS A 172 -21.96 9.53 12.59
N PRO A 173 -22.40 10.16 11.48
CA PRO A 173 -23.82 10.15 11.13
C PRO A 173 -24.41 8.78 10.76
N ALA A 174 -23.56 7.78 10.52
CA ALA A 174 -23.97 6.38 10.36
C ALA A 174 -24.26 5.67 11.70
N ALA A 175 -23.88 6.26 12.85
CA ALA A 175 -24.05 5.64 14.16
C ALA A 175 -25.52 5.43 14.51
N GLY A 176 -25.88 4.18 14.81
CA GLY A 176 -27.20 3.76 15.23
C GLY A 176 -27.29 3.38 16.72
N SER A 177 -28.45 2.90 17.14
CA SER A 177 -28.72 2.43 18.52
C SER A 177 -29.26 0.99 18.59
N GLY A 178 -29.20 0.25 17.47
CA GLY A 178 -29.73 -1.10 17.32
C GLY A 178 -28.65 -2.13 16.96
N PRO A 179 -29.06 -3.29 16.39
CA PRO A 179 -28.13 -4.19 15.72
C PRO A 179 -27.28 -3.42 14.70
N ILE A 180 -26.01 -3.81 14.57
CA ILE A 180 -25.11 -3.20 13.59
C ILE A 180 -25.68 -3.33 12.17
N THR A 181 -25.65 -2.23 11.43
CA THR A 181 -26.07 -2.17 10.02
C THR A 181 -24.88 -2.36 9.07
N TRP A 182 -25.14 -2.63 7.79
CA TRP A 182 -24.06 -2.70 6.77
C TRP A 182 -23.30 -1.38 6.63
N ALA A 183 -24.00 -0.24 6.71
CA ALA A 183 -23.37 1.07 6.70
C ALA A 183 -22.48 1.28 7.94
N GLU A 184 -22.95 0.94 9.15
CA GLU A 184 -22.10 0.99 10.35
C GLU A 184 -20.89 0.06 10.24
N ALA A 185 -21.08 -1.16 9.72
CA ALA A 185 -19.99 -2.11 9.55
C ALA A 185 -18.94 -1.62 8.54
N TRP A 186 -19.34 -0.92 7.47
CA TRP A 186 -18.40 -0.24 6.55
C TRP A 186 -17.55 0.79 7.29
N GLU A 187 -18.18 1.66 8.10
CA GLU A 187 -17.45 2.70 8.83
C GLU A 187 -16.52 2.12 9.90
N VAL A 188 -16.99 1.12 10.65
CA VAL A 188 -16.22 0.52 11.76
C VAL A 188 -15.11 -0.38 11.24
N ALA A 189 -15.35 -1.15 10.17
CA ALA A 189 -14.34 -2.01 9.56
C ALA A 189 -13.31 -1.25 8.72
N ARG A 190 -13.54 0.04 8.44
CA ARG A 190 -12.63 0.87 7.65
C ARG A 190 -11.21 0.83 8.22
N PRO A 191 -10.20 0.42 7.43
CA PRO A 191 -8.83 0.44 7.90
C PRO A 191 -8.30 1.86 7.95
N TRP A 192 -7.25 2.09 8.76
CA TRP A 192 -6.35 3.21 8.50
C TRP A 192 -5.57 2.94 7.21
N PHE A 193 -5.34 3.97 6.40
CA PHE A 193 -4.53 3.93 5.17
C PHE A 193 -3.96 5.32 4.89
N VAL A 194 -2.97 5.40 4.00
CA VAL A 194 -2.42 6.69 3.55
C VAL A 194 -3.49 7.49 2.83
N ASP A 195 -3.81 8.68 3.35
CA ASP A 195 -4.78 9.57 2.70
C ASP A 195 -4.42 9.82 1.22
N PRO A 196 -5.32 9.55 0.27
CA PRO A 196 -5.03 9.61 -1.17
C PRO A 196 -4.87 11.03 -1.72
N ASP A 197 -5.12 12.07 -0.91
CA ASP A 197 -4.81 13.45 -1.29
C ASP A 197 -3.46 13.92 -0.69
N ALA A 198 -2.87 13.16 0.23
CA ALA A 198 -1.59 13.51 0.83
C ALA A 198 -0.42 13.34 -0.16
N LYS A 199 0.62 14.15 0.05
CA LYS A 199 1.87 14.02 -0.70
C LYS A 199 2.62 12.76 -0.27
N SER A 200 3.29 12.10 -1.22
CA SER A 200 4.05 10.88 -0.94
C SER A 200 5.02 11.02 0.24
N PHE A 201 5.09 9.97 1.07
CA PHE A 201 5.95 9.87 2.25
C PHE A 201 5.67 10.86 3.39
N THR A 202 4.50 11.53 3.40
CA THR A 202 4.09 12.39 4.52
C THR A 202 3.44 11.63 5.67
N GLN A 203 3.01 10.38 5.44
CA GLN A 203 2.31 9.54 6.43
C GLN A 203 3.07 8.23 6.69
N THR A 204 4.37 8.36 6.97
CA THR A 204 5.24 7.23 7.29
C THR A 204 5.29 6.98 8.79
N SER A 205 5.41 5.70 9.18
CA SER A 205 5.82 5.32 10.52
C SER A 205 7.34 5.30 10.57
N ALA A 206 7.90 6.05 11.51
CA ALA A 206 9.35 6.15 11.70
C ALA A 206 9.75 5.45 13.00
N HIS A 207 10.82 4.67 12.92
CA HIS A 207 11.48 4.11 14.09
C HIS A 207 11.86 5.26 15.06
N PRO A 208 11.70 5.12 16.40
CA PRO A 208 12.00 6.19 17.36
C PRO A 208 13.45 6.73 17.28
N GLY A 209 14.39 5.89 16.85
CA GLY A 209 15.79 6.24 16.55
C GLY A 209 16.03 6.88 15.18
N GLU A 210 14.99 7.18 14.40
CA GLU A 210 15.01 7.89 13.11
C GLU A 210 15.88 7.25 12.00
N TRP A 211 16.17 5.95 12.11
CA TRP A 211 17.04 5.22 11.18
C TRP A 211 16.30 4.28 10.21
N PHE A 212 14.99 4.11 10.41
CA PHE A 212 14.11 3.34 9.53
C PHE A 212 12.73 4.00 9.45
N GLN A 213 12.10 3.91 8.28
CA GLN A 213 10.72 4.33 8.08
C GLN A 213 10.01 3.39 7.10
N GLY A 214 8.71 3.22 7.29
CA GLY A 214 7.82 2.45 6.41
C GLY A 214 6.46 3.13 6.24
N GLU A 215 5.72 2.72 5.24
CA GLU A 215 4.36 3.18 4.96
C GLU A 215 3.46 1.95 4.86
N TYR A 216 2.38 1.90 5.63
CA TYR A 216 1.42 0.80 5.59
C TYR A 216 0.34 1.12 4.56
N ASP A 217 -0.03 0.13 3.74
CA ASP A 217 -1.16 0.30 2.82
C ASP A 217 -2.47 0.34 3.60
N MET A 218 -2.70 -0.64 4.48
CA MET A 218 -3.92 -0.75 5.31
C MET A 218 -3.66 -1.34 6.69
N VAL A 219 -4.29 -0.76 7.72
CA VAL A 219 -4.32 -1.28 9.09
C VAL A 219 -5.76 -1.38 9.59
N TYR A 220 -6.27 -2.60 9.67
CA TYR A 220 -7.58 -2.90 10.23
C TYR A 220 -7.50 -2.99 11.76
N ARG A 221 -8.45 -2.40 12.48
CA ARG A 221 -8.48 -2.42 13.97
C ARG A 221 -9.83 -2.80 14.57
N TRP A 222 -10.83 -3.06 13.73
CA TRP A 222 -12.23 -3.27 14.16
C TRP A 222 -12.40 -4.47 15.10
N SER A 223 -11.52 -5.47 15.02
CA SER A 223 -11.53 -6.65 15.91
C SER A 223 -11.01 -6.33 17.33
N GLY A 224 -10.40 -5.16 17.54
CA GLY A 224 -9.75 -4.75 18.77
C GLY A 224 -8.25 -5.00 18.83
N THR A 225 -7.68 -5.74 17.86
CA THR A 225 -6.24 -5.93 17.69
C THR A 225 -5.85 -5.60 16.25
N PRO A 226 -4.74 -4.89 15.98
CA PRO A 226 -4.42 -4.46 14.64
C PRO A 226 -4.08 -5.63 13.71
N LYS A 227 -4.53 -5.55 12.45
CA LYS A 227 -4.14 -6.42 11.34
C LYS A 227 -3.60 -5.57 10.20
N ILE A 228 -2.39 -5.87 9.75
CA ILE A 228 -1.75 -5.15 8.63
C ILE A 228 -2.03 -5.89 7.33
N VAL A 229 -2.53 -5.14 6.35
CA VAL A 229 -2.83 -5.59 5.01
C VAL A 229 -1.99 -4.78 4.01
N ASP A 230 -1.40 -5.49 3.06
CA ASP A 230 -0.59 -4.93 1.97
C ASP A 230 -1.25 -5.26 0.63
N LEU A 231 -1.49 -4.23 -0.19
CA LEU A 231 -2.17 -4.34 -1.47
C LEU A 231 -1.16 -4.58 -2.59
N LYS A 232 -1.28 -5.71 -3.29
CA LYS A 232 -0.47 -5.97 -4.48
C LYS A 232 -1.36 -6.04 -5.71
N ALA A 233 -1.29 -5.01 -6.57
CA ALA A 233 -1.88 -4.96 -7.91
C ALA A 233 -1.19 -5.92 -8.91
N SER A 234 -1.22 -7.21 -8.59
CA SER A 234 -0.58 -8.29 -9.34
C SER A 234 -1.25 -9.64 -9.02
N ILE A 235 -0.94 -10.66 -9.84
CA ILE A 235 -1.38 -12.04 -9.61
C ILE A 235 -0.47 -12.83 -8.65
N GLY A 236 0.59 -12.21 -8.10
CA GLY A 236 1.49 -12.86 -7.14
C GLY A 236 2.41 -13.96 -7.69
N LYS A 237 2.60 -14.05 -9.01
CA LYS A 237 3.45 -15.08 -9.65
C LYS A 237 4.94 -14.71 -9.75
N GLY A 238 5.30 -13.48 -9.39
CA GLY A 238 6.66 -12.95 -9.53
C GLY A 238 7.57 -13.43 -8.42
N ASP A 239 8.88 -13.44 -8.70
CA ASP A 239 9.90 -13.71 -7.68
C ASP A 239 9.85 -12.72 -6.48
N ARG A 240 9.38 -11.48 -6.71
CA ARG A 240 9.12 -10.47 -5.67
C ARG A 240 8.10 -10.92 -4.63
N SER A 241 7.23 -11.89 -4.93
CA SER A 241 6.25 -12.40 -3.96
C SER A 241 6.89 -12.97 -2.71
N GLY A 242 8.15 -13.41 -2.77
CA GLY A 242 8.87 -13.83 -1.58
C GLY A 242 9.32 -12.65 -0.71
N ASP A 243 9.67 -11.51 -1.30
CA ASP A 243 10.12 -10.32 -0.56
C ASP A 243 8.97 -9.65 0.19
N TYR A 244 7.74 -9.79 -0.32
CA TYR A 244 6.56 -9.27 0.37
C TYR A 244 6.33 -9.96 1.72
N LEU A 245 6.75 -11.22 1.89
CA LEU A 245 6.66 -11.91 3.19
C LEU A 245 7.56 -11.25 4.23
N ASP A 246 8.80 -10.95 3.83
CA ASP A 246 9.77 -10.28 4.70
C ASP A 246 9.36 -8.82 4.96
N GLN A 247 8.82 -8.14 3.94
CA GLN A 247 8.26 -6.80 4.06
C GLN A 247 7.16 -6.73 5.13
N LEU A 248 6.17 -7.63 5.12
CA LEU A 248 5.09 -7.60 6.12
C LEU A 248 5.60 -7.96 7.52
N ARG A 249 6.58 -8.85 7.64
CA ARG A 249 7.20 -9.16 8.94
C ARG A 249 7.97 -7.95 9.48
N MET A 250 8.63 -7.17 8.60
CA MET A 250 9.21 -5.88 8.98
C MET A 250 8.14 -4.87 9.39
N TYR A 251 6.97 -4.86 8.75
CA TYR A 251 5.86 -4.01 9.17
C TYR A 251 5.29 -4.39 10.55
N ALA A 252 5.21 -5.68 10.88
CA ALA A 252 4.87 -6.10 12.25
C ALA A 252 5.92 -5.62 13.27
N TRP A 253 7.22 -5.74 12.95
CA TRP A 253 8.29 -5.22 13.80
C TRP A 253 8.18 -3.70 13.96
N LEU A 254 8.01 -2.95 12.87
CA LEU A 254 7.89 -1.49 12.92
C LEU A 254 6.68 -1.07 13.76
N TRP A 255 5.54 -1.76 13.61
CA TRP A 255 4.37 -1.52 14.45
C TRP A 255 4.70 -1.72 15.93
N TRP A 256 5.25 -2.87 16.28
CA TRP A 256 5.64 -3.18 17.65
C TRP A 256 6.60 -2.12 18.21
N GLU A 257 7.61 -1.72 17.44
CA GLU A 257 8.61 -0.74 17.85
C GLU A 257 8.03 0.67 18.04
N THR A 258 7.14 1.12 17.14
CA THR A 258 6.50 2.44 17.27
C THR A 258 5.43 2.51 18.34
N HIS A 259 5.01 1.37 18.89
CA HIS A 259 4.04 1.26 19.99
C HIS A 259 4.73 0.80 21.28
N ASP A 260 5.94 1.33 21.53
CA ASP A 260 6.73 1.09 22.75
C ASP A 260 6.96 -0.39 23.09
N ARG A 261 6.88 -1.27 22.09
CA ARG A 261 6.95 -2.73 22.22
C ARG A 261 5.82 -3.33 23.07
N GLU A 262 4.71 -2.61 23.25
CA GLU A 262 3.56 -3.02 24.07
C GLU A 262 2.40 -3.63 23.25
N GLU A 263 2.34 -3.37 21.95
CA GLU A 263 1.27 -3.84 21.06
C GLU A 263 1.80 -4.70 19.92
N GLN A 264 1.14 -5.84 19.68
CA GLN A 264 1.41 -6.74 18.55
C GLN A 264 0.20 -6.81 17.63
N VAL A 265 0.47 -7.04 16.35
CA VAL A 265 -0.57 -7.29 15.36
C VAL A 265 -1.07 -8.73 15.44
N GLU A 266 -2.37 -8.94 15.20
CA GLU A 266 -2.99 -10.27 15.18
C GLU A 266 -2.90 -10.97 13.82
N GLY A 267 -2.61 -10.22 12.75
CA GLY A 267 -2.59 -10.73 11.39
C GLY A 267 -1.73 -9.90 10.45
N LEU A 268 -1.17 -10.60 9.46
CA LEU A 268 -0.43 -10.04 8.35
C LEU A 268 -0.94 -10.66 7.06
N GLU A 269 -1.41 -9.82 6.14
CA GLU A 269 -2.04 -10.29 4.90
C GLU A 269 -1.53 -9.54 3.67
N ILE A 270 -1.24 -10.30 2.62
CA ILE A 270 -1.03 -9.75 1.28
C ILE A 270 -2.30 -9.99 0.47
N TRP A 271 -2.89 -8.92 -0.03
CA TRP A 271 -4.04 -8.98 -0.92
C TRP A 271 -3.56 -8.95 -2.37
N TYR A 272 -3.61 -10.10 -3.04
CA TYR A 272 -3.28 -10.20 -4.46
C TYR A 272 -4.50 -9.85 -5.30
N LEU A 273 -4.59 -8.58 -5.69
CA LEU A 273 -5.77 -8.05 -6.36
C LEU A 273 -5.99 -8.64 -7.76
N GLY A 274 -4.92 -9.07 -8.44
CA GLY A 274 -5.04 -9.74 -9.74
C GLY A 274 -5.68 -11.13 -9.66
N THR A 275 -5.81 -11.70 -8.47
CA THR A 275 -6.48 -12.98 -8.23
C THR A 275 -7.66 -12.88 -7.27
N GLY A 276 -7.85 -11.72 -6.59
CA GLY A 276 -8.85 -11.56 -5.55
C GLY A 276 -8.63 -12.50 -4.37
N THR A 277 -7.37 -12.75 -3.98
CA THR A 277 -7.03 -13.71 -2.94
C THR A 277 -6.19 -13.09 -1.84
N VAL A 278 -6.41 -13.59 -0.61
CA VAL A 278 -5.62 -13.25 0.57
C VAL A 278 -4.52 -14.29 0.78
N LYS A 279 -3.29 -13.82 0.97
CA LYS A 279 -2.16 -14.62 1.42
C LYS A 279 -1.81 -14.23 2.85
N GLN A 280 -2.04 -15.17 3.77
CA GLN A 280 -1.63 -15.03 5.16
C GLN A 280 -0.09 -15.13 5.29
N VAL A 281 0.49 -14.23 6.08
CA VAL A 281 1.91 -14.20 6.42
C VAL A 281 2.09 -14.59 7.88
N THR A 282 3.13 -15.37 8.16
CA THR A 282 3.42 -15.80 9.53
C THR A 282 3.94 -14.64 10.35
N LEU A 283 3.26 -14.36 11.47
CA LEU A 283 3.67 -13.36 12.46
C LEU A 283 5.10 -13.66 12.98
N PRO A 284 5.98 -12.65 13.06
CA PRO A 284 7.23 -12.80 13.79
C PRO A 284 6.95 -12.84 15.30
N SER A 285 7.68 -13.68 16.02
CA SER A 285 7.73 -13.66 17.49
C SER A 285 8.50 -12.42 17.99
N GLU A 286 8.35 -12.07 19.27
CA GLU A 286 9.13 -10.99 19.90
C GLU A 286 10.64 -11.21 19.76
N GLU A 287 11.11 -12.46 19.86
CA GLU A 287 12.53 -12.80 19.67
C GLU A 287 12.98 -12.51 18.23
N GLU A 288 12.15 -12.84 17.24
CA GLU A 288 12.44 -12.53 15.82
C GLU A 288 12.38 -11.03 15.56
N MET A 289 11.43 -10.30 16.15
CA MET A 289 11.34 -8.83 16.03
C MET A 289 12.53 -8.13 16.67
N ALA A 290 13.00 -8.59 17.84
CA ALA A 290 14.21 -8.06 18.48
C ALA A 290 15.48 -8.38 17.67
N ALA A 291 15.53 -9.53 16.99
CA ALA A 291 16.60 -9.86 16.08
C ALA A 291 16.58 -8.98 14.82
N LEU A 292 15.40 -8.73 14.24
CA LEU A 292 15.20 -7.81 13.12
C LEU A 292 15.66 -6.39 13.46
N ASP A 293 15.29 -5.87 14.63
CA ASP A 293 15.75 -4.57 15.14
C ASP A 293 17.28 -4.46 15.11
N SER A 294 17.96 -5.43 15.74
CA SER A 294 19.43 -5.47 15.81
C SER A 294 20.09 -5.62 14.44
N GLU A 295 19.50 -6.41 13.54
CA GLU A 295 20.00 -6.61 12.18
C GLU A 295 19.88 -5.34 11.34
N LEU A 296 18.70 -4.71 11.35
CA LEU A 296 18.40 -3.52 10.56
C LEU A 296 19.18 -2.30 11.06
N GLU A 297 19.32 -2.10 12.38
CA GLU A 297 20.16 -1.03 12.94
C GLU A 297 21.63 -1.26 12.56
N GLY A 298 22.10 -2.51 12.67
CA GLY A 298 23.45 -2.89 12.25
C GLY A 298 23.71 -2.62 10.77
N LEU A 299 22.73 -2.92 9.91
CA LEU A 299 22.78 -2.65 8.48
C LEU A 299 22.80 -1.14 8.19
N TYR A 300 21.92 -0.38 8.85
CA TYR A 300 21.89 1.08 8.77
C TYR A 300 23.26 1.68 9.12
N GLY A 301 23.83 1.26 10.25
CA GLY A 301 25.16 1.71 10.70
C GLY A 301 26.26 1.37 9.69
N LYS A 302 26.25 0.16 9.12
CA LYS A 302 27.20 -0.24 8.08
C LYS A 302 27.11 0.66 6.84
N ILE A 303 25.90 0.83 6.29
CA ILE A 303 25.65 1.62 5.07
C ILE A 303 26.06 3.08 5.24
N HIS A 304 25.89 3.66 6.43
CA HIS A 304 26.21 5.08 6.68
C HIS A 304 27.65 5.31 7.17
N SER A 305 28.36 4.27 7.62
CA SER A 305 29.72 4.42 8.18
C SER A 305 30.77 4.78 7.13
N ARG A 306 30.72 4.14 5.95
CA ARG A 306 31.62 4.35 4.82
C ARG A 306 31.08 3.64 3.59
N ASP A 307 31.62 3.99 2.42
CA ASP A 307 31.40 3.22 1.20
C ASP A 307 31.96 1.78 1.39
N PRO A 308 31.19 0.74 1.01
CA PRO A 308 31.69 -0.63 1.06
C PRO A 308 32.75 -0.87 -0.02
N SER A 309 33.72 -1.73 0.26
CA SER A 309 34.63 -2.23 -0.78
C SER A 309 33.95 -3.31 -1.61
N ILE A 310 34.50 -3.64 -2.79
CA ILE A 310 33.91 -4.67 -3.66
C ILE A 310 33.89 -6.04 -2.98
N GLU A 311 34.87 -6.32 -2.11
CA GLU A 311 34.96 -7.56 -1.33
C GLU A 311 33.85 -7.67 -0.28
N GLU A 312 33.24 -6.56 0.13
CA GLU A 312 32.10 -6.51 1.06
C GLU A 312 30.75 -6.64 0.35
N CYS A 313 30.76 -6.59 -0.99
CA CYS A 313 29.61 -6.73 -1.86
C CYS A 313 29.77 -7.98 -2.74
N PRO A 314 29.91 -9.19 -2.14
CA PRO A 314 30.13 -10.40 -2.92
C PRO A 314 28.96 -10.59 -3.90
N PRO A 315 29.22 -10.97 -5.16
CA PRO A 315 28.17 -11.09 -6.15
C PRO A 315 27.43 -12.42 -6.00
N GLU A 316 26.96 -12.74 -4.79
CA GLU A 316 26.26 -13.98 -4.42
C GLU A 316 24.76 -13.69 -4.30
N PRO A 317 23.98 -13.80 -5.39
CA PRO A 317 22.56 -13.51 -5.33
C PRO A 317 21.81 -14.59 -4.54
N SER A 318 20.72 -14.20 -3.88
CA SER A 318 19.75 -15.17 -3.36
C SER A 318 19.20 -16.05 -4.51
N PRO A 319 18.69 -17.27 -4.25
CA PRO A 319 18.10 -18.11 -5.30
C PRO A 319 16.89 -17.43 -5.95
N LEU A 320 16.72 -17.52 -7.27
CA LEU A 320 15.51 -17.02 -7.97
C LEU A 320 14.30 -17.85 -7.55
N ARG A 321 13.27 -17.23 -6.96
CA ARG A 321 12.09 -17.94 -6.44
C ARG A 321 10.97 -18.02 -7.48
N PHE A 322 10.17 -19.08 -7.39
CA PHE A 322 8.99 -19.30 -8.20
C PHE A 322 7.73 -19.40 -7.35
N PHE A 323 6.72 -18.64 -7.77
CA PHE A 323 5.41 -18.62 -7.14
C PHE A 323 4.35 -18.92 -8.19
N GLU A 324 3.29 -19.59 -7.75
CA GLU A 324 2.02 -19.69 -8.44
C GLU A 324 1.12 -18.49 -8.10
N ARG A 325 -0.04 -18.44 -8.75
CA ARG A 325 -1.06 -17.41 -8.52
C ARG A 325 -1.40 -17.28 -7.03
N GLY A 326 -1.52 -16.04 -6.55
CA GLY A 326 -1.82 -15.74 -5.15
C GLY A 326 -0.61 -15.87 -4.20
N GLY A 327 0.62 -15.82 -4.71
CA GLY A 327 1.82 -15.86 -3.87
C GLY A 327 2.04 -17.21 -3.18
N VAL A 328 1.58 -18.30 -3.81
CA VAL A 328 1.80 -19.66 -3.33
C VAL A 328 3.15 -20.16 -3.87
N PRO A 329 4.10 -20.61 -3.03
CA PRO A 329 5.35 -21.18 -3.53
C PRO A 329 5.08 -22.33 -4.51
N ALA A 330 5.79 -22.35 -5.64
CA ALA A 330 5.67 -23.44 -6.61
C ALA A 330 6.26 -24.74 -6.05
N ASP A 331 5.87 -25.90 -6.63
CA ASP A 331 6.39 -27.22 -6.25
C ASP A 331 7.93 -27.28 -6.34
N THR A 332 8.50 -26.59 -7.32
CA THR A 332 9.93 -26.29 -7.41
C THR A 332 10.11 -24.81 -7.07
N PRO A 333 10.35 -24.46 -5.80
CA PRO A 333 10.20 -23.09 -5.31
C PRO A 333 11.35 -22.17 -5.72
N VAL A 334 12.47 -22.72 -6.18
CA VAL A 334 13.65 -21.96 -6.61
C VAL A 334 14.23 -22.54 -7.90
N HIS A 335 14.84 -21.68 -8.71
CA HIS A 335 15.56 -22.10 -9.90
C HIS A 335 16.81 -22.92 -9.54
N ALA A 336 17.12 -23.93 -10.34
CA ALA A 336 18.25 -24.85 -10.09
C ALA A 336 19.63 -24.20 -10.27
N ASP A 337 19.73 -23.20 -11.15
CA ASP A 337 20.91 -22.33 -11.26
C ASP A 337 20.83 -21.21 -10.22
N GLU A 338 21.77 -21.23 -9.27
CA GLU A 338 21.93 -20.24 -8.19
C GLU A 338 22.15 -18.82 -8.74
N ARG A 339 22.67 -18.68 -9.95
CA ARG A 339 22.92 -17.38 -10.60
C ARG A 339 21.80 -16.89 -11.49
N ALA A 340 20.66 -17.58 -11.55
CA ALA A 340 19.56 -17.23 -12.46
C ALA A 340 19.05 -15.79 -12.30
N ARG A 341 19.14 -15.20 -11.10
CA ARG A 341 18.80 -13.79 -10.87
C ARG A 341 19.67 -12.81 -11.65
N CYS A 342 20.95 -13.13 -11.84
CA CYS A 342 21.92 -12.24 -12.50
C CYS A 342 21.53 -11.96 -13.96
N THR A 343 20.84 -12.91 -14.60
CA THR A 343 20.33 -12.76 -15.97
C THR A 343 19.40 -11.56 -16.13
N ARG A 344 18.68 -11.14 -15.07
CA ARG A 344 17.70 -10.02 -15.11
C ARG A 344 18.00 -8.91 -14.12
N CYS A 345 19.16 -8.94 -13.45
CA CYS A 345 19.55 -7.90 -12.51
C CYS A 345 19.83 -6.59 -13.25
N ASP A 346 19.24 -5.48 -12.82
CA ASP A 346 19.44 -4.15 -13.42
C ASP A 346 20.90 -3.68 -13.30
N TYR A 347 21.64 -4.23 -12.33
CA TYR A 347 23.05 -3.93 -12.09
C TYR A 347 24.01 -4.93 -12.74
N ARG A 348 23.51 -5.88 -13.54
CA ARG A 348 24.34 -6.94 -14.14
C ARG A 348 25.45 -6.41 -15.05
N GLY A 349 25.33 -5.20 -15.59
CA GLY A 349 26.41 -4.61 -16.39
C GLY A 349 27.63 -4.20 -15.56
N ILE A 350 27.42 -3.79 -14.31
CA ILE A 350 28.49 -3.24 -13.46
C ILE A 350 28.90 -4.17 -12.31
N CYS A 351 28.33 -5.38 -12.26
CA CYS A 351 28.60 -6.37 -11.23
C CYS A 351 29.68 -7.33 -11.72
N ASP A 352 30.79 -7.43 -11.00
CA ASP A 352 31.93 -8.30 -11.37
C ASP A 352 31.58 -9.80 -11.42
N GLY A 353 30.51 -10.22 -10.73
CA GLY A 353 30.02 -11.60 -10.81
C GLY A 353 28.94 -11.82 -11.87
N SER A 354 28.74 -10.87 -12.77
CA SER A 354 27.85 -11.02 -13.90
C SER A 354 28.65 -11.33 -15.17
N ASP A 355 28.31 -12.41 -15.86
CA ASP A 355 28.87 -12.74 -17.18
C ASP A 355 28.27 -11.86 -18.30
N HIS A 356 27.60 -10.75 -17.95
CA HIS A 356 26.99 -9.85 -18.90
C HIS A 356 28.02 -8.91 -19.51
N ASP A 357 28.40 -9.18 -20.75
CA ASP A 357 29.19 -8.25 -21.55
C ASP A 357 28.36 -7.00 -21.85
N ILE A 358 28.75 -5.85 -21.28
CA ILE A 358 28.16 -4.59 -21.70
C ILE A 358 28.78 -4.25 -23.05
N GLU A 359 27.97 -4.23 -24.10
CA GLU A 359 28.32 -3.57 -25.35
C GLU A 359 28.36 -2.06 -25.14
N LEU A 360 29.39 -1.57 -24.45
CA LEU A 360 29.70 -0.16 -24.39
C LEU A 360 30.20 0.26 -25.77
N PRO A 361 29.66 1.35 -26.36
CA PRO A 361 30.29 1.92 -27.53
C PRO A 361 31.75 2.20 -27.18
N LEU A 362 32.66 1.57 -27.91
CA LEU A 362 34.10 1.78 -27.74
C LEU A 362 34.37 3.29 -27.86
N GLU A 363 34.61 3.97 -26.73
CA GLU A 363 35.14 5.32 -26.70
C GLU A 363 36.56 5.29 -27.26
N THR A 364 36.65 5.28 -28.58
CA THR A 364 37.87 5.61 -29.32
C THR A 364 37.63 6.76 -30.28
N ARG A 365 36.39 7.28 -30.36
CA ARG A 365 36.03 8.34 -31.30
C ARG A 365 34.73 9.04 -30.91
N VAL A 366 34.83 10.30 -30.50
CA VAL A 366 33.68 11.21 -30.45
C VAL A 366 33.49 11.78 -31.85
N GLU A 367 32.37 11.45 -32.50
CA GLU A 367 31.96 12.14 -33.73
C GLU A 367 30.92 13.22 -33.42
N ARG A 368 31.28 14.47 -33.70
CA ARG A 368 30.36 15.60 -33.62
C ARG A 368 30.45 16.39 -34.93
N PHE A 369 29.29 16.66 -35.55
CA PHE A 369 29.20 17.40 -36.82
C PHE A 369 30.06 16.83 -37.96
N GLY A 370 30.16 15.50 -38.07
CA GLY A 370 30.95 14.83 -39.11
C GLY A 370 32.46 14.91 -38.91
N HIS A 371 32.94 15.38 -37.75
CA HIS A 371 34.36 15.39 -37.39
C HIS A 371 34.63 14.42 -36.25
N ALA A 372 35.64 13.58 -36.47
CA ALA A 372 36.18 12.65 -35.50
C ALA A 372 37.26 13.33 -34.65
N TRP A 373 37.10 13.27 -33.33
CA TRP A 373 38.13 13.69 -32.38
C TRP A 373 38.76 12.44 -31.73
N PRO A 374 40.09 12.39 -31.55
CA PRO A 374 40.77 11.27 -30.89
C PRO A 374 40.31 11.09 -29.44
#